data_AF-A0A939WH93-F1
#
_entry.id   AF-A0A939WH93-F1
#
_cell.length_a   1.000
_cell.length_b   1.000
_cell.length_c   1.000
_cell.angle_alpha   90.00
_cell.angle_beta   90.00
_cell.angle_gamma   90.00
#
_symmetry.space_group_name_H-M   'P 1'
#
loop_
_entity.id
_entity.type
_entity.pdbx_description
1 polymer ?
#
loop_
_entity_poly.entity_id
_entity_poly.type
_entity_poly.pdbx_seq_one_letter_code
_entity_poly.pdbx_strand_id
1 'polypeptide(L)' 'MQSFDEIYQQHAKTVYKYLLSLTYQADLAEELTQETFYQAIRT' A
#
# COMPACT_ATOMS: atom_id res chain seq x y z
N MET A 1 16.72 -6.89 8.17
CA MET A 1 15.34 -6.83 7.66
C MET A 1 14.88 -5.40 7.87
N GLN A 2 14.47 -4.67 6.83
CA GLN A 2 13.86 -3.35 7.04
C GLN A 2 12.62 -3.54 7.90
N SER A 3 12.37 -2.61 8.82
CA SER A 3 11.16 -2.62 9.62
C SER A 3 9.94 -2.37 8.72
N PHE A 4 8.77 -2.88 9.14
CA PHE A 4 7.52 -2.59 8.43
C PHE A 4 7.29 -1.09 8.27
N ASP A 5 7.58 -0.31 9.31
CA ASP A 5 7.42 1.15 9.29
C ASP A 5 8.29 1.79 8.21
N GLU A 6 9.54 1.35 8.02
CA GLU A 6 10.42 1.84 6.95
C GLU A 6 9.86 1.51 5.56
N ILE A 7 9.41 0.28 5.35
CA ILE A 7 8.83 -0.18 4.07
C ILE A 7 7.54 0.62 3.77
N TYR A 8 6.69 0.81 4.77
CA TYR A 8 5.45 1.55 4.63
C TYR A 8 5.71 3.03 4.31
N GLN A 9 6.58 3.70 5.06
CA GLN A 9 6.95 5.10 4.81
C GLN A 9 7.55 5.31 3.41
N GLN A 10 8.36 4.36 2.94
CA GLN A 10 8.99 4.45 1.62
C GLN A 10 8.01 4.20 0.46
N HIS A 11 7.05 3.30 0.62
CA HIS A 11 6.27 2.78 -0.52
C HIS A 11 4.78 3.13 -0.51
N ALA A 12 4.18 3.47 0.65
CA ALA A 12 2.73 3.63 0.77
C ALA A 12 2.15 4.64 -0.22
N LYS A 13 2.81 5.80 -0.38
CA LYS A 13 2.35 6.84 -1.31
C LYS A 13 2.39 6.39 -2.77
N THR A 14 3.38 5.59 -3.15
CA THR A 14 3.53 5.09 -4.52
C THR A 14 2.47 4.03 -4.82
N VAL A 15 2.30 3.08 -3.90
CA VAL A 15 1.28 2.02 -3.99
C VAL A 15 -0.11 2.63 -4.05
N TYR A 16 -0.43 3.56 -3.14
CA TYR A 16 -1.71 4.27 -3.13
C TYR A 16 -1.99 5.01 -4.43
N LYS A 17 -1.03 5.79 -4.94
CA LYS A 17 -1.21 6.54 -6.20
C LYS A 17 -1.40 5.62 -7.40
N TYR A 18 -0.66 4.50 -7.44
CA TYR A 18 -0.82 3.50 -8.49
C TYR A 18 -2.22 2.88 -8.44
N LEU A 19 -2.67 2.43 -7.27
CA LEU A 19 -3.99 1.85 -7.09
C LEU A 19 -5.10 2.86 -7.40
N LEU A 20 -4.96 4.12 -6.95
CA LEU A 20 -5.91 5.19 -7.27
C LEU A 20 -6.01 5.45 -8.78
N SER A 21 -4.90 5.35 -9.51
CA SER A 21 -4.90 5.51 -10.97
C SER A 21 -5.60 4.36 -11.71
N LEU A 22 -5.76 3.20 -11.06
CA LEU A 22 -6.47 2.05 -11.61
C LEU A 22 -7.94 2.02 -11.21
N THR A 23 -8.24 2.32 -9.95
CA THR A 23 -9.59 2.19 -9.38
C THR A 23 -10.43 3.43 -9.57
N TYR A 24 -9.81 4.61 -9.68
CA TYR A 24 -10.46 5.92 -9.66
C TYR A 24 -11.39 6.12 -8.45
N GLN A 25 -11.15 5.38 -7.36
CA GLN A 25 -11.94 5.38 -6.13
C GLN A 25 -10.98 5.41 -4.95
N ALA A 26 -11.04 6.48 -4.17
CA ALA A 26 -10.11 6.73 -3.06
C ALA A 26 -10.22 5.63 -1.98
N ASP A 27 -11.45 5.32 -1.55
CA ASP A 27 -11.70 4.33 -0.49
C ASP A 27 -11.17 2.95 -0.89
N LEU A 28 -11.45 2.52 -2.13
CA LEU A 28 -10.96 1.24 -2.66
C LEU A 28 -9.43 1.23 -2.81
N ALA A 29 -8.81 2.34 -3.23
CA ALA A 29 -7.36 2.43 -3.35
C ALA A 29 -6.67 2.37 -1.98
N GLU A 30 -7.29 2.92 -0.95
CA GLU A 30 -6.80 2.85 0.43
C GLU A 30 -6.87 1.41 0.98
N GLU A 31 -8.02 0.74 0.82
CA GLU A 31 -8.20 -0.65 1.24
C GLU A 31 -7.17 -1.58 0.57
N LEU A 32 -7.00 -1.46 -0.75
CA LEU A 32 -6.02 -2.25 -1.49
C LEU A 32 -4.58 -1.93 -1.10
N THR A 33 -4.28 -0.68 -0.73
CA THR A 33 -2.95 -0.31 -0.22
C THR A 33 -2.69 -1.04 1.09
N GLN A 34 -3.64 -1.02 2.01
CA GLN A 34 -3.51 -1.72 3.30
C GLN A 34 -3.33 -3.23 3.11
N GLU A 35 -4.16 -3.87 2.27
CA GLU A 35 -4.07 -5.30 1.97
C GLU A 35 -2.71 -5.67 1.35
N THR A 36 -2.18 -4.83 0.45
CA THR A 36 -0.87 -5.05 -0.18
C THR A 36 0.26 -5.13 0.87
N PHE A 37 0.29 -4.19 1.81
CA PHE A 37 1.28 -4.18 2.88
C PHE A 37 1.05 -5.30 3.89
N TYR A 38 -0.20 -5.65 4.18
CA TYR A 38 -0.55 -6.79 5.03
C TYR A 38 -0.07 -8.12 4.45
N GLN A 39 -0.23 -8.36 3.15
CA GLN A 39 0.30 -9.57 2.52
C GLN A 39 1.83 -9.59 2.51
N ALA A 40 2.48 -8.44 2.31
CA ALA A 40 3.94 -8.34 2.32
C ALA A 40 4.57 -8.69 3.69
N ILE A 41 3.89 -8.40 4.80
CA ILE A 41 4.37 -8.74 6.15
C ILE A 41 4.04 -10.16 6.60
N ARG A 42 3.03 -10.79 5.99
CA ARG A 42 2.56 -12.12 6.38
C ARG A 42 3.41 -13.25 5.76
N THR A 43 4.61 -12.92 5.28
CA THR A 43 5.55 -13.82 4.60
C THR A 43 6.51 -14.48 5.58
#